data_AF-A0A9P0CTN4-F1
#
_entry.id   AF-A0A9P0CTN4-F1
#
_cell.length_a   1.000
_cell.length_b   1.000
_cell.length_c   1.000
_cell.angle_alpha   90.00
_cell.angle_beta   90.00
_cell.angle_gamma   90.00
#
_symmetry.space_group_name_H-M   'P 1'
#
loop_
_entity.id
_entity.type
_entity.pdbx_description
1 polymer ?
#
loop_
_entity_poly.entity_id
_entity_poly.type
_entity_poly.pdbx_seq_one_letter_code
_entity_poly.pdbx_strand_id
1 'polypeptide(L)'
;MDAFKVFVNGKPIYFQDRRDVLMNMAKDDEYLLDYIHRAVLTNSLAQYGIYNHMSDQITVEREENQEFLNVDNSENECLEMEMDNILHTNTLNNNLNKNVSDHSIMVWTNKAHPSKVDNDATRELIKLRGSHKFKRRLDDKSHNKLQIWIEIAQEMCKAGFEVGSKKEGGVRCRQKWANLQRTYYKYKSNQRSTGAEYLDPPPFFAEIDNILGQKDIATPKYLMHSRCTTNTPTFEKRNNIPTTSNGTQTIDQFEEPCYLSNISETSSETYLHETQKKSIFENVKKTVKCSDKEVILKEISNLVHLTNSHFEEVKNQNAEHHEFIKNAVKTEENQRAAFLKLFSDLVKSVTNKNKRKHSDDESE
;
A
#
# COMPACT_ATOMS: atom_id res chain seq x y z
N MET A 1 17.26 21.47 28.40
CA MET A 1 17.40 20.54 27.26
C MET A 1 18.09 21.31 26.13
N ASP A 2 19.06 20.71 25.45
CA ASP A 2 19.80 21.42 24.40
C ASP A 2 19.01 21.43 23.08
N ALA A 3 18.27 22.52 22.85
CA ALA A 3 17.50 22.71 21.63
C ALA A 3 18.43 22.76 20.40
N PHE A 4 18.15 21.94 19.39
CA PHE A 4 18.92 21.92 18.15
C PHE A 4 18.46 23.04 17.23
N LYS A 5 19.39 23.86 16.72
CA LYS A 5 19.11 25.07 15.95
C LYS A 5 19.52 24.90 14.49
N VAL A 6 18.57 25.09 13.58
CA VAL A 6 18.80 25.10 12.11
C VAL A 6 18.38 26.46 11.57
N PHE A 7 19.02 26.94 10.50
CA PHE A 7 18.63 28.18 9.83
C PHE A 7 17.92 27.86 8.51
N VAL A 8 16.70 28.38 8.33
CA VAL A 8 15.94 28.29 7.08
C VAL A 8 15.59 29.70 6.64
N ASN A 9 15.99 30.08 5.43
CA ASN A 9 15.84 31.45 4.88
C ASN A 9 16.32 32.55 5.85
N GLY A 10 17.46 32.30 6.52
CA GLY A 10 18.07 33.22 7.49
C GLY A 10 17.39 33.27 8.87
N LYS A 11 16.22 32.63 9.05
CA LYS A 11 15.53 32.55 10.34
C LYS A 11 15.93 31.30 11.10
N PRO A 12 16.20 31.38 12.41
CA PRO A 12 16.50 30.22 13.23
C PRO A 12 15.22 29.45 13.58
N ILE A 13 15.28 28.13 13.46
CA ILE A 13 14.23 27.18 13.84
C ILE A 13 14.82 26.25 14.91
N TYR A 14 14.07 26.04 15.99
CA TYR A 14 14.50 25.24 17.13
C TYR A 14 13.73 23.92 17.19
N PHE A 15 14.46 22.82 17.38
CA PHE A 15 13.93 21.46 17.49
C PHE A 15 14.16 20.88 18.88
N GLN A 16 13.13 20.22 19.43
CA GLN A 16 13.13 19.69 20.79
C GLN A 16 13.90 18.36 20.95
N ASP A 17 13.83 17.45 19.98
CA ASP A 17 14.68 16.25 19.96
C ASP A 17 15.71 16.30 18.82
N ARG A 18 16.97 16.46 19.21
CA ARG A 18 18.14 16.48 18.33
C ARG A 18 18.37 15.14 17.62
N ARG A 19 17.96 14.00 18.18
CA ARG A 19 18.27 12.67 17.64
C ARG A 19 17.40 12.32 16.44
N ASP A 20 16.09 12.53 16.53
CA ASP A 20 15.17 12.19 15.43
C ASP A 20 15.36 13.08 14.20
N VAL A 21 15.70 14.36 14.40
CA VAL A 21 16.04 15.26 13.28
C VAL A 21 17.33 14.83 12.61
N LEU A 22 18.43 14.65 13.37
CA LEU A 22 19.73 14.27 12.80
C LEU A 22 19.73 12.87 12.16
N MET A 23 19.04 11.89 12.76
CA MET A 23 18.96 10.52 12.22
C MET A 23 18.18 10.39 10.91
N ASN A 24 17.37 11.38 10.56
CA ASN A 24 16.63 11.39 9.30
C ASN A 24 17.25 12.37 8.28
N MET A 25 17.78 13.52 8.71
CA MET A 25 18.62 14.37 7.84
C MET A 25 19.84 13.63 7.29
N ALA A 26 20.46 12.72 8.07
CA ALA A 26 21.60 11.92 7.60
C ALA A 26 21.26 10.88 6.50
N LYS A 27 19.99 10.78 6.07
CA LYS A 27 19.54 9.82 5.05
C LYS A 27 19.05 10.48 3.77
N ASP A 28 18.56 11.72 3.87
CA ASP A 28 17.89 12.43 2.79
C ASP A 28 17.85 13.94 3.12
N ASP A 29 18.44 14.76 2.26
CA ASP A 29 18.49 16.22 2.44
C ASP A 29 17.10 16.87 2.21
N GLU A 30 16.22 16.23 1.43
CA GLU A 30 14.84 16.71 1.20
C GLU A 30 13.93 16.46 2.40
N TYR A 31 14.27 15.50 3.28
CA TYR A 31 13.45 15.14 4.44
C TYR A 31 13.18 16.32 5.37
N LEU A 32 14.16 17.20 5.59
CA LEU A 32 13.94 18.36 6.47
C LEU A 32 12.92 19.35 5.88
N LEU A 33 12.96 19.56 4.56
CA LEU A 33 12.02 20.43 3.86
C LEU A 33 10.60 19.87 3.90
N ASP A 34 10.42 18.58 3.60
CA ASP A 34 9.11 17.91 3.70
C ASP A 34 8.59 17.86 5.15
N TYR A 35 9.46 17.62 6.13
CA TYR A 35 9.10 17.63 7.56
C TYR A 35 8.59 19.01 8.02
N ILE A 36 9.31 20.09 7.68
CA ILE A 36 8.90 21.47 7.98
C ILE A 36 7.61 21.82 7.21
N HIS A 37 7.53 21.46 5.92
CA HIS A 37 6.36 21.74 5.09
C HIS A 37 5.09 21.07 5.64
N ARG A 38 5.16 19.82 6.10
CA ARG A 38 4.04 19.13 6.77
C ARG A 38 3.65 19.78 8.09
N ALA A 39 4.61 20.24 8.89
CA ALA A 39 4.34 20.92 10.15
C ALA A 39 3.66 22.29 9.94
N VAL A 40 4.00 22.99 8.85
CA VAL A 40 3.33 24.22 8.41
C VAL A 40 1.92 23.95 7.85
N LEU A 41 1.77 22.96 6.96
CA LEU A 41 0.46 22.59 6.38
C LEU A 41 -0.56 22.14 7.43
N THR A 42 -0.11 21.50 8.50
CA THR A 42 -0.96 21.08 9.62
C THR A 42 -1.18 22.17 10.67
N ASN A 43 -0.57 23.34 10.50
CA ASN A 43 -0.59 24.47 11.45
C ASN A 43 -0.25 24.07 12.90
N SER A 44 0.63 23.08 13.07
CA SER A 44 0.86 22.37 14.34
C SER A 44 2.35 22.19 14.63
N LEU A 45 3.14 23.26 14.51
CA LEU A 45 4.60 23.25 14.69
C LEU A 45 5.03 22.57 16.01
N ALA A 46 4.31 22.84 17.11
CA ALA A 46 4.57 22.24 18.42
C ALA A 46 4.45 20.70 18.43
N GLN A 47 3.49 20.13 17.68
CA GLN A 47 3.32 18.67 17.56
C GLN A 47 4.51 18.00 16.84
N TYR A 48 5.21 18.75 16.00
CA TYR A 48 6.44 18.32 15.33
C TYR A 48 7.71 18.72 16.11
N GLY A 49 7.56 19.26 17.33
CA GLY A 49 8.67 19.72 18.18
C GLY A 49 9.41 20.93 17.63
N ILE A 50 8.77 21.73 16.78
CA ILE A 50 9.32 22.91 16.10
C ILE A 50 8.83 24.19 16.80
N TYR A 51 9.76 25.07 17.16
CA TYR A 51 9.47 26.34 17.84
C TYR A 51 10.14 27.52 17.11
N ASN A 52 9.38 28.62 16.97
CA ASN A 52 9.85 29.84 16.28
C ASN A 52 10.62 30.78 17.21
N HIS A 53 10.40 30.72 18.52
CA HIS A 53 11.14 31.50 19.51
C HIS A 53 11.39 30.69 20.79
N MET A 54 12.49 30.96 21.50
CA MET A 54 12.76 30.28 22.79
C MET A 54 11.81 30.72 23.91
N SER A 55 11.07 31.82 23.73
CA SER A 55 10.05 32.29 24.68
C SER A 55 8.86 31.35 24.81
N ASP A 56 8.59 30.54 23.78
CA ASP A 56 7.43 29.64 23.73
C ASP A 56 7.58 28.41 24.66
N GLN A 57 8.73 28.26 25.34
CA GLN A 57 9.02 27.14 26.24
C GLN A 57 8.69 27.42 27.72
N ILE A 58 8.21 28.61 28.08
CA ILE A 58 8.01 29.02 29.48
C ILE A 58 6.53 29.38 29.73
N THR A 59 5.66 28.38 29.84
CA THR A 59 4.35 28.45 30.55
C THR A 59 3.64 27.08 30.64
N VAL A 60 4.27 26.08 31.27
CA VAL A 60 3.56 24.88 31.78
C VAL A 60 4.12 24.47 33.15
N GLU A 61 4.03 25.37 34.13
CA GLU A 61 4.16 25.00 35.55
C GLU A 61 2.77 24.82 36.14
N ARG A 62 2.33 23.55 36.10
CA ARG A 62 1.53 22.83 37.12
C ARG A 62 1.06 23.69 38.32
N GLU A 63 -0.21 24.07 38.32
CA GLU A 63 -0.95 24.34 39.56
C GLU A 63 -1.71 23.09 40.00
N GLU A 64 -1.36 22.59 41.19
CA GLU A 64 -2.14 21.60 41.92
C GLU A 64 -3.19 22.33 42.75
N ASN A 65 -4.47 21.95 42.63
CA ASN A 65 -5.49 22.34 43.60
C ASN A 65 -6.29 21.10 44.01
N GLN A 66 -5.99 20.62 45.21
CA GLN A 66 -6.91 19.80 46.00
C GLN A 66 -7.97 20.72 46.59
N GLU A 67 -9.25 20.40 46.43
CA GLU A 67 -10.22 20.73 47.47
C GLU A 67 -11.38 19.73 47.53
N PHE A 68 -11.97 19.63 48.72
CA PHE A 68 -12.89 18.57 49.13
C PHE A 68 -14.31 18.77 48.60
N LEU A 69 -15.04 17.65 48.42
CA LEU A 69 -16.41 17.54 48.92
C LEU A 69 -16.70 16.11 49.38
N ASN A 70 -16.96 15.95 50.68
CA ASN A 70 -17.58 14.75 51.26
C ASN A 70 -19.09 14.79 51.00
N VAL A 71 -19.68 13.67 50.58
CA VAL A 71 -21.09 13.33 50.87
C VAL A 71 -21.16 11.81 51.13
N ASP A 72 -21.75 11.44 52.26
CA ASP A 72 -21.94 10.07 52.72
C ASP A 72 -23.15 9.35 52.07
N ASN A 73 -23.26 8.05 52.39
CA ASN A 73 -24.43 7.16 52.22
C ASN A 73 -24.73 6.66 50.79
N SER A 74 -25.19 5.41 50.59
CA SER A 74 -25.27 4.23 51.48
C SER A 74 -25.61 2.98 50.62
N GLU A 75 -25.60 1.78 51.23
CA GLU A 75 -26.23 0.54 50.73
C GLU A 75 -25.57 -0.16 49.51
N ASN A 76 -24.80 -1.23 49.79
CA ASN A 76 -25.19 -2.61 49.41
C ASN A 76 -24.17 -3.63 49.96
N GLU A 77 -24.51 -4.25 51.09
CA GLU A 77 -23.95 -5.54 51.52
C GLU A 77 -24.71 -6.70 50.84
N CYS A 78 -24.31 -7.95 51.14
CA CYS A 78 -24.82 -9.24 50.64
C CYS A 78 -24.32 -9.64 49.23
N LEU A 79 -23.64 -10.78 49.02
CA LEU A 79 -23.33 -11.93 49.89
C LEU A 79 -21.96 -12.54 49.53
N GLU A 80 -21.13 -12.83 50.53
CA GLU A 80 -20.15 -13.92 50.48
C GLU A 80 -20.75 -15.17 51.15
N MET A 81 -20.60 -16.34 50.53
CA MET A 81 -20.54 -17.63 51.23
C MET A 81 -19.68 -18.60 50.41
N GLU A 82 -18.63 -19.10 51.05
CA GLU A 82 -17.82 -20.22 50.56
C GLU A 82 -18.59 -21.54 50.64
N MET A 83 -18.28 -22.49 49.76
CA MET A 83 -18.29 -23.91 50.12
C MET A 83 -17.38 -24.72 49.19
N ASP A 84 -16.25 -25.18 49.73
CA ASP A 84 -15.52 -26.32 49.19
C ASP A 84 -16.33 -27.63 49.41
N ASN A 85 -16.36 -28.52 48.41
CA ASN A 85 -15.80 -29.89 48.55
C ASN A 85 -16.12 -30.88 47.38
N ILE A 86 -15.02 -31.44 46.84
CA ILE A 86 -14.76 -32.89 46.68
C ILE A 86 -15.40 -33.72 45.51
N LEU A 87 -14.46 -34.17 44.64
CA LEU A 87 -14.34 -35.45 43.91
C LEU A 87 -15.17 -35.78 42.64
N HIS A 88 -14.49 -36.51 41.75
CA HIS A 88 -14.89 -37.06 40.43
C HIS A 88 -15.06 -36.00 39.31
N THR A 89 -14.35 -36.06 38.17
CA THR A 89 -13.64 -37.19 37.52
C THR A 89 -12.28 -36.79 36.93
N ASN A 90 -11.20 -37.47 37.36
CA ASN A 90 -9.90 -37.51 36.69
C ASN A 90 -9.59 -38.97 36.31
N THR A 91 -10.04 -39.46 35.15
CA THR A 91 -9.56 -40.73 34.53
C THR A 91 -9.93 -40.73 33.04
N LEU A 92 -9.00 -41.21 32.18
CA LEU A 92 -9.05 -41.21 30.69
C LEU A 92 -8.83 -39.82 30.04
N ASN A 93 -7.85 -39.60 29.16
CA ASN A 93 -6.69 -40.44 28.82
C ASN A 93 -5.52 -39.57 28.35
N ASN A 94 -4.54 -39.40 29.25
CA ASN A 94 -3.14 -39.15 28.90
C ASN A 94 -2.64 -40.27 27.96
N ASN A 95 -2.61 -40.02 26.65
CA ASN A 95 -1.95 -40.90 25.68
C ASN A 95 -1.40 -40.15 24.46
N LEU A 96 -0.73 -39.03 24.72
CA LEU A 96 0.11 -38.33 23.73
C LEU A 96 1.38 -37.76 24.38
N ASN A 97 2.08 -38.63 25.12
CA ASN A 97 3.43 -38.35 25.57
C ASN A 97 4.35 -39.51 25.16
N LYS A 98 4.82 -39.45 23.90
CA LYS A 98 5.88 -40.32 23.38
C LYS A 98 6.73 -39.51 22.40
N ASN A 99 8.05 -39.57 22.59
CA ASN A 99 9.09 -38.86 21.85
C ASN A 99 9.25 -37.36 22.19
N VAL A 100 9.57 -37.10 23.46
CA VAL A 100 10.41 -35.95 23.84
C VAL A 100 11.82 -36.21 23.28
N SER A 101 12.06 -35.83 22.02
CA SER A 101 13.36 -35.42 21.45
C SER A 101 13.21 -35.15 19.94
N ASP A 102 12.31 -34.23 19.57
CA ASP A 102 12.37 -33.61 18.26
C ASP A 102 12.73 -32.13 18.46
N HIS A 103 13.77 -31.67 17.77
CA HIS A 103 14.03 -30.24 17.68
C HIS A 103 12.80 -29.59 17.07
N SER A 104 12.22 -28.59 17.75
CA SER A 104 11.10 -27.81 17.21
C SER A 104 11.52 -27.26 15.84
N ILE A 105 10.98 -27.87 14.77
CA ILE A 105 11.51 -27.65 13.43
C ILE A 105 11.04 -26.27 12.98
N MET A 106 11.97 -25.32 13.07
CA MET A 106 11.75 -23.93 12.69
C MET A 106 11.19 -23.83 11.27
N VAL A 107 10.00 -23.24 11.14
CA VAL A 107 9.26 -23.22 9.89
C VAL A 107 9.89 -22.27 8.86
N TRP A 108 9.70 -22.63 7.59
CA TRP A 108 10.18 -21.95 6.38
C TRP A 108 11.71 -21.81 6.30
N THR A 109 12.43 -22.75 6.90
CA THR A 109 13.90 -22.88 6.81
C THR A 109 14.36 -23.52 5.50
N ASN A 110 13.62 -24.52 5.00
CA ASN A 110 13.94 -25.20 3.74
C ASN A 110 13.48 -24.42 2.50
N LYS A 111 14.37 -24.31 1.50
CA LYS A 111 14.16 -23.51 0.28
C LYS A 111 13.58 -24.31 -0.90
N ALA A 112 13.76 -25.62 -0.94
CA ALA A 112 13.41 -26.45 -2.11
C ALA A 112 11.93 -26.83 -2.15
N HIS A 113 11.42 -27.46 -1.09
CA HIS A 113 10.03 -27.92 -1.01
C HIS A 113 9.44 -27.61 0.37
N PRO A 114 8.23 -27.00 0.44
CA PRO A 114 7.53 -26.81 1.72
C PRO A 114 7.14 -28.16 2.32
N SER A 115 7.52 -28.40 3.58
CA SER A 115 7.03 -29.55 4.34
C SER A 115 5.53 -29.43 4.64
N LYS A 116 4.92 -30.53 5.12
CA LYS A 116 3.53 -30.48 5.63
C LYS A 116 3.38 -29.45 6.75
N VAL A 117 4.34 -29.40 7.67
CA VAL A 117 4.40 -28.41 8.77
C VAL A 117 4.49 -26.98 8.24
N ASP A 118 5.30 -26.73 7.19
CA ASP A 118 5.39 -25.42 6.54
C ASP A 118 4.06 -24.97 5.93
N ASN A 119 3.30 -25.91 5.37
CA ASN A 119 1.99 -25.66 4.77
C ASN A 119 0.93 -25.36 5.83
N ASP A 120 0.90 -26.12 6.93
CA ASP A 120 -0.01 -25.88 8.05
C ASP A 120 0.34 -24.55 8.78
N ALA A 121 1.62 -24.25 8.97
CA ALA A 121 2.08 -22.94 9.45
C ALA A 121 1.71 -21.81 8.48
N THR A 122 1.71 -22.06 7.16
CA THR A 122 1.29 -21.08 6.16
C THR A 122 -0.21 -20.80 6.26
N ARG A 123 -1.05 -21.83 6.47
CA ARG A 123 -2.49 -21.66 6.72
C ARG A 123 -2.76 -20.81 7.96
N GLU A 124 -2.08 -21.10 9.06
CA GLU A 124 -2.26 -20.34 10.31
C GLU A 124 -1.77 -18.89 10.16
N LEU A 125 -0.67 -18.63 9.44
CA LEU A 125 -0.24 -17.28 9.09
C LEU A 125 -1.32 -16.50 8.30
N ILE A 126 -1.93 -17.13 7.29
CA ILE A 126 -2.97 -16.51 6.46
C ILE A 126 -4.21 -16.21 7.31
N LYS A 127 -4.66 -17.16 8.13
CA LYS A 127 -5.78 -17.02 9.07
C LYS A 127 -5.55 -15.90 10.10
N LEU A 128 -4.37 -15.86 10.73
CA LEU A 128 -4.00 -14.79 11.66
C LEU A 128 -3.98 -13.44 10.95
N ARG A 129 -3.32 -13.33 9.78
CA ARG A 129 -3.26 -12.07 9.00
C ARG A 129 -4.64 -11.58 8.58
N GLY A 130 -5.54 -12.48 8.19
CA GLY A 130 -6.91 -12.19 7.77
C GLY A 130 -7.87 -11.85 8.92
N SER A 131 -7.56 -12.26 10.16
CA SER A 131 -8.38 -11.97 11.34
C SER A 131 -8.62 -10.47 11.55
N HIS A 132 -9.80 -10.10 12.05
CA HIS A 132 -10.19 -8.69 12.23
C HIS A 132 -9.18 -7.90 13.09
N LYS A 133 -8.64 -8.53 14.15
CA LYS A 133 -7.60 -7.98 15.05
C LYS A 133 -6.39 -7.44 14.28
N PHE A 134 -5.90 -8.22 13.30
CA PHE A 134 -4.69 -7.88 12.55
C PHE A 134 -4.97 -7.23 11.19
N LYS A 135 -6.14 -7.48 10.56
CA LYS A 135 -6.62 -6.80 9.33
C LYS A 135 -6.56 -5.29 9.50
N ARG A 136 -7.36 -4.74 10.42
CA ARG A 136 -7.49 -3.30 10.69
C ARG A 136 -6.16 -2.61 11.00
N ARG A 137 -5.33 -3.20 11.88
CA ARG A 137 -4.06 -2.58 12.32
C ARG A 137 -2.97 -2.55 11.24
N LEU A 138 -2.94 -3.52 10.32
CA LEU A 138 -1.95 -3.54 9.22
C LEU A 138 -2.38 -2.73 8.00
N ASP A 139 -3.68 -2.50 7.81
CA ASP A 139 -4.20 -1.57 6.80
C ASP A 139 -4.05 -0.10 7.24
N ASP A 140 -4.03 0.19 8.55
CA ASP A 140 -3.70 1.51 9.09
C ASP A 140 -2.27 1.97 8.69
N LYS A 141 -2.10 3.28 8.56
CA LYS A 141 -0.83 3.97 8.30
C LYS A 141 -0.10 4.39 9.58
N SER A 142 -0.82 4.60 10.69
CA SER A 142 -0.25 5.11 11.95
C SER A 142 0.60 4.07 12.70
N HIS A 143 0.22 2.78 12.60
CA HIS A 143 0.79 1.72 13.40
C HIS A 143 2.15 1.23 12.86
N ASN A 144 3.09 0.94 13.77
CA ASN A 144 4.34 0.26 13.44
C ASN A 144 4.05 -1.17 12.94
N LYS A 145 4.10 -1.35 11.62
CA LYS A 145 3.75 -2.63 10.97
C LYS A 145 4.65 -3.78 11.40
N LEU A 146 5.91 -3.53 11.75
CA LEU A 146 6.82 -4.57 12.23
C LEU A 146 6.37 -5.11 13.59
N GLN A 147 5.89 -4.25 14.49
CA GLN A 147 5.38 -4.67 15.80
C GLN A 147 4.16 -5.61 15.65
N ILE A 148 3.27 -5.32 14.71
CA ILE A 148 2.11 -6.18 14.44
C ILE A 148 2.55 -7.55 13.90
N TRP A 149 3.59 -7.60 13.06
CA TRP A 149 4.15 -8.88 12.60
C TRP A 149 4.84 -9.66 13.73
N ILE A 150 5.47 -8.99 14.70
CA ILE A 150 6.01 -9.63 15.91
C ILE A 150 4.89 -10.25 16.75
N GLU A 151 3.75 -9.58 16.91
CA GLU A 151 2.57 -10.15 17.57
C GLU A 151 2.01 -11.35 16.82
N ILE A 152 1.91 -11.29 15.48
CA ILE A 152 1.49 -12.44 14.66
C ILE A 152 2.44 -13.63 14.85
N ALA A 153 3.76 -13.40 14.87
CA ALA A 153 4.74 -14.45 15.14
C ALA A 153 4.58 -15.07 16.55
N GLN A 154 4.23 -14.26 17.55
CA GLN A 154 3.92 -14.78 18.90
C GLN A 154 2.66 -15.65 18.92
N GLU A 155 1.59 -15.26 18.22
CA GLU A 155 0.39 -16.12 18.09
C GLU A 155 0.70 -17.42 17.30
N MET A 156 1.60 -17.38 16.30
CA MET A 156 2.07 -18.60 15.63
C MET A 156 2.85 -19.53 16.57
N CYS A 157 3.73 -19.00 17.41
CA CYS A 157 4.44 -19.81 18.41
C CYS A 157 3.47 -20.43 19.44
N LYS A 158 2.42 -19.71 19.86
CA LYS A 158 1.35 -20.28 20.71
C LYS A 158 0.56 -21.39 20.02
N ALA A 159 0.41 -21.31 18.70
CA ALA A 159 -0.21 -22.37 17.88
C ALA A 159 0.73 -23.56 17.60
N GLY A 160 1.94 -23.58 18.18
CA GLY A 160 2.91 -24.68 18.05
C GLY A 160 3.87 -24.56 16.86
N PHE A 161 3.89 -23.43 16.14
CA PHE A 161 4.79 -23.21 15.01
C PHE A 161 5.96 -22.30 15.40
N GLU A 162 7.18 -22.85 15.49
CA GLU A 162 8.36 -22.04 15.77
C GLU A 162 8.81 -21.24 14.54
N VAL A 163 8.59 -19.92 14.58
CA VAL A 163 9.01 -18.98 13.52
C VAL A 163 10.34 -18.27 13.86
N GLY A 164 10.91 -18.53 15.05
CA GLY A 164 12.17 -17.95 15.53
C GLY A 164 12.02 -16.84 16.58
N SER A 165 13.14 -16.19 16.88
CA SER A 165 13.23 -15.16 17.93
C SER A 165 12.27 -14.00 17.70
N LYS A 166 11.76 -13.34 18.77
CA LYS A 166 10.65 -12.36 18.71
C LYS A 166 10.68 -11.42 17.49
N LYS A 167 11.80 -10.73 17.25
CA LYS A 167 11.96 -9.78 16.14
C LYS A 167 12.13 -10.46 14.78
N GLU A 168 12.86 -11.57 14.75
CA GLU A 168 13.16 -12.35 13.54
C GLU A 168 11.92 -13.07 13.01
N GLY A 169 11.13 -13.69 13.89
CA GLY A 169 9.85 -14.31 13.55
C GLY A 169 8.90 -13.32 12.90
N GLY A 170 8.80 -12.08 13.41
CA GLY A 170 8.03 -11.02 12.76
C GLY A 170 8.53 -10.67 11.35
N VAL A 171 9.85 -10.62 11.14
CA VAL A 171 10.43 -10.41 9.79
C VAL A 171 10.13 -11.60 8.87
N ARG A 172 10.21 -12.85 9.37
CA ARG A 172 9.91 -14.07 8.63
C ARG A 172 8.43 -14.17 8.23
N CYS A 173 7.49 -13.91 9.15
CA CYS A 173 6.05 -13.82 8.86
C CYS A 173 5.77 -12.77 7.78
N ARG A 174 6.35 -11.57 7.90
CA ARG A 174 6.24 -10.50 6.90
C ARG A 174 6.78 -10.94 5.53
N GLN A 175 7.95 -11.57 5.49
CA GLN A 175 8.58 -12.00 4.24
C GLN A 175 7.81 -13.13 3.57
N LYS A 176 7.32 -14.11 4.35
CA LYS A 176 6.46 -15.20 3.87
C LYS A 176 5.17 -14.63 3.27
N TRP A 177 4.50 -13.71 3.97
CA TRP A 177 3.31 -13.03 3.45
C TRP A 177 3.59 -12.25 2.17
N ALA A 178 4.67 -11.47 2.11
CA ALA A 178 5.05 -10.72 0.91
C ALA A 178 5.32 -11.63 -0.31
N ASN A 179 5.90 -12.82 -0.09
CA ASN A 179 6.10 -13.82 -1.13
C ASN A 179 4.76 -14.40 -1.62
N LEU A 180 3.83 -14.73 -0.70
CA LEU A 180 2.47 -15.18 -1.04
C LEU A 180 1.71 -14.13 -1.85
N GLN A 181 1.77 -12.86 -1.45
CA GLN A 181 1.17 -11.74 -2.20
C GLN A 181 1.75 -11.62 -3.61
N ARG A 182 3.08 -11.73 -3.77
CA ARG A 182 3.73 -11.66 -5.09
C ARG A 182 3.25 -12.78 -6.02
N THR A 183 3.14 -14.01 -5.51
CA THR A 183 2.63 -15.15 -6.27
C THR A 183 1.15 -14.96 -6.67
N TYR A 184 0.32 -14.52 -5.73
CA TYR A 184 -1.10 -14.21 -5.97
C TYR A 184 -1.29 -13.13 -7.06
N TYR A 185 -0.57 -12.01 -6.97
CA TYR A 185 -0.69 -10.93 -7.97
C TYR A 185 -0.13 -11.34 -9.34
N LYS A 186 0.96 -12.13 -9.38
CA LYS A 186 1.47 -12.70 -10.63
C LYS A 186 0.41 -13.59 -11.29
N TYR A 187 -0.27 -14.44 -10.53
CA TYR A 187 -1.35 -15.29 -11.03
C TYR A 187 -2.54 -14.48 -11.57
N LYS A 188 -3.07 -13.53 -10.79
CA LYS A 188 -4.16 -12.63 -11.23
C LYS A 188 -3.77 -11.81 -12.47
N SER A 189 -2.51 -11.38 -12.59
CA SER A 189 -2.01 -10.67 -13.77
C SER A 189 -2.01 -11.58 -15.00
N ASN A 190 -1.49 -12.80 -14.88
CA ASN A 190 -1.46 -13.76 -15.98
C ASN A 190 -2.89 -14.16 -16.43
N GLN A 191 -3.82 -14.40 -15.49
CA GLN A 191 -5.23 -14.66 -15.81
C GLN A 191 -5.88 -13.54 -16.64
N ARG A 192 -5.51 -12.26 -16.37
CA ARG A 192 -6.01 -11.10 -17.13
C ARG A 192 -5.44 -11.03 -18.56
N SER A 193 -4.26 -11.59 -18.81
CA SER A 193 -3.59 -11.55 -20.12
C SER A 193 -3.84 -12.79 -20.98
N THR A 194 -3.89 -13.98 -20.39
CA THR A 194 -3.91 -15.28 -21.11
C THR A 194 -5.26 -16.00 -21.00
N GLY A 195 -6.19 -15.49 -20.19
CA GLY A 195 -7.43 -16.17 -19.84
C GLY A 195 -7.28 -17.10 -18.64
N ALA A 196 -8.41 -17.50 -18.05
CA ALA A 196 -8.44 -18.24 -16.78
C ALA A 196 -8.02 -19.71 -16.91
N GLU A 197 -8.11 -20.30 -18.10
CA GLU A 197 -7.96 -21.75 -18.34
C GLU A 197 -6.51 -22.22 -18.48
N TYR A 198 -5.54 -21.30 -18.62
CA TYR A 198 -4.16 -21.67 -18.98
C TYR A 198 -3.23 -21.99 -17.79
N LEU A 199 -3.61 -21.65 -16.56
CA LEU A 199 -2.74 -21.80 -15.38
C LEU A 199 -3.50 -22.28 -14.14
N ASP A 200 -2.99 -23.33 -13.51
CA ASP A 200 -3.44 -23.79 -12.20
C ASP A 200 -3.25 -22.70 -11.13
N PRO A 201 -4.22 -22.54 -10.20
CA PRO A 201 -4.12 -21.59 -9.12
C PRO A 201 -2.97 -21.96 -8.16
N PRO A 202 -2.20 -20.97 -7.66
CA PRO A 202 -1.11 -21.24 -6.73
C PRO A 202 -1.63 -21.78 -5.39
N PRO A 203 -0.79 -22.47 -4.60
CA PRO A 203 -1.16 -22.92 -3.26
C PRO A 203 -1.70 -21.77 -2.40
N PHE A 204 -2.78 -22.04 -1.67
CA PHE A 204 -3.51 -21.10 -0.80
C PHE A 204 -4.17 -19.90 -1.52
N PHE A 205 -4.40 -20.01 -2.83
CA PHE A 205 -5.00 -18.92 -3.62
C PHE A 205 -6.34 -18.44 -3.06
N ALA A 206 -7.27 -19.34 -2.74
CA ALA A 206 -8.62 -18.98 -2.29
C ALA A 206 -8.61 -18.24 -0.94
N GLU A 207 -7.77 -18.68 -0.01
CA GLU A 207 -7.62 -18.07 1.31
C GLU A 207 -7.00 -16.66 1.21
N ILE A 208 -6.07 -16.45 0.27
CA ILE A 208 -5.45 -15.15 -0.01
C ILE A 208 -6.42 -14.23 -0.78
N ASP A 209 -7.18 -14.76 -1.75
CA ASP A 209 -8.18 -14.02 -2.53
C ASP A 209 -9.28 -13.44 -1.63
N ASN A 210 -9.74 -14.19 -0.62
CA ASN A 210 -10.69 -13.69 0.38
C ASN A 210 -10.15 -12.47 1.17
N ILE A 211 -8.82 -12.38 1.39
CA ILE A 211 -8.19 -11.27 2.12
C ILE A 211 -7.90 -10.07 1.18
N LEU A 212 -7.48 -10.32 -0.06
CA LEU A 212 -6.97 -9.30 -1.00
C LEU A 212 -7.96 -8.89 -2.10
N GLY A 213 -8.72 -9.84 -2.64
CA GLY A 213 -9.66 -9.63 -3.76
C GLY A 213 -10.81 -8.70 -3.45
N GLN A 214 -11.17 -8.53 -2.16
CA GLN A 214 -12.18 -7.57 -1.70
C GLN A 214 -11.80 -6.10 -1.99
N LYS A 215 -10.55 -5.78 -2.34
CA LYS A 215 -10.11 -4.40 -2.62
C LYS A 215 -10.42 -3.90 -4.05
N ASP A 216 -10.87 -4.77 -4.97
CA ASP A 216 -11.19 -4.40 -6.36
C ASP A 216 -12.66 -3.96 -6.55
N ILE A 217 -13.47 -3.86 -5.48
CA ILE A 217 -14.86 -3.39 -5.57
C ILE A 217 -14.89 -1.86 -5.65
N ALA A 218 -15.40 -1.34 -6.77
CA ALA A 218 -15.68 0.07 -7.04
C ALA A 218 -14.50 1.02 -7.34
N THR A 219 -13.45 0.52 -8.02
CA THR A 219 -12.93 1.32 -9.14
C THR A 219 -13.86 1.05 -10.32
N PRO A 220 -14.82 1.93 -10.68
CA PRO A 220 -15.59 1.73 -11.89
C PRO A 220 -14.59 1.62 -13.04
N LYS A 221 -14.70 0.57 -13.86
CA LYS A 221 -13.99 0.53 -15.14
C LYS A 221 -14.45 1.76 -15.89
N TYR A 222 -13.61 2.79 -15.93
CA TYR A 222 -13.82 3.95 -16.78
C TYR A 222 -14.04 3.36 -18.17
N LEU A 223 -15.27 3.49 -18.67
CA LEU A 223 -15.58 3.16 -20.03
C LEU A 223 -14.69 4.07 -20.86
N MET A 224 -13.62 3.50 -21.41
CA MET A 224 -12.81 4.13 -22.44
C MET A 224 -13.71 4.22 -23.66
N HIS A 225 -14.61 5.19 -23.64
CA HIS A 225 -15.52 5.49 -24.72
C HIS A 225 -14.65 5.73 -25.95
N SER A 226 -14.77 4.83 -26.91
CA SER A 226 -14.03 4.84 -28.16
C SER A 226 -14.25 6.16 -28.89
N ARG A 227 -13.37 7.13 -28.64
CA ARG A 227 -13.21 8.31 -29.49
C ARG A 227 -12.39 7.92 -30.71
N CYS A 228 -12.98 7.07 -31.55
CA CYS A 228 -12.67 7.03 -32.97
C CYS A 228 -13.12 8.36 -33.58
N THR A 229 -12.33 9.41 -33.41
CA THR A 229 -12.47 10.64 -34.20
C THR A 229 -11.82 10.40 -35.55
N THR A 230 -12.57 9.77 -36.46
CA THR A 230 -12.30 9.87 -37.89
C THR A 230 -12.40 11.33 -38.31
N ASN A 231 -11.27 11.99 -38.53
CA ASN A 231 -11.16 13.30 -39.17
C ASN A 231 -9.76 13.45 -39.77
N THR A 232 -9.50 12.71 -40.85
CA THR A 232 -8.39 12.97 -41.78
C THR A 232 -8.80 14.12 -42.70
N PRO A 233 -8.11 15.28 -42.70
CA PRO A 233 -8.30 16.29 -43.73
C PRO A 233 -7.50 15.87 -44.98
N THR A 234 -8.22 15.60 -46.07
CA THR A 234 -7.65 15.36 -47.39
C THR A 234 -6.81 16.55 -47.87
N PHE A 235 -5.59 16.32 -48.35
CA PHE A 235 -4.88 17.25 -49.22
C PHE A 235 -4.29 16.52 -50.42
N GLU A 236 -4.85 16.77 -51.60
CA GLU A 236 -4.37 16.23 -52.88
C GLU A 236 -3.37 17.16 -53.58
N LYS A 237 -2.26 16.58 -54.07
CA LYS A 237 -1.66 16.77 -55.42
C LYS A 237 -0.32 15.99 -55.49
N ARG A 238 -0.19 14.94 -56.33
CA ARG A 238 0.24 14.95 -57.76
C ARG A 238 1.61 15.63 -57.94
N ASN A 239 2.71 15.00 -58.40
CA ASN A 239 3.01 13.92 -59.38
C ASN A 239 4.42 13.29 -59.08
N ASN A 240 5.01 12.23 -59.69
CA ASN A 240 4.63 11.25 -60.75
C ASN A 240 5.54 9.97 -60.75
N ILE A 241 5.04 8.88 -61.36
CA ILE A 241 5.60 7.90 -62.35
C ILE A 241 7.15 7.81 -62.59
N PRO A 242 7.79 6.63 -62.86
CA PRO A 242 7.26 5.26 -63.09
C PRO A 242 7.88 4.10 -62.26
N THR A 243 7.20 2.95 -62.36
CA THR A 243 7.58 1.58 -62.02
C THR A 243 8.81 1.03 -62.77
N THR A 244 9.68 0.26 -62.09
CA THR A 244 10.48 -0.84 -62.68
C THR A 244 10.52 -2.04 -61.72
N SER A 245 10.64 -3.25 -62.26
CA SER A 245 10.39 -4.53 -61.58
C SER A 245 11.64 -5.31 -61.13
N ASN A 246 11.39 -6.44 -60.45
CA ASN A 246 12.27 -7.60 -60.20
C ASN A 246 13.18 -7.54 -58.95
N GLY A 247 13.19 -8.64 -58.17
CA GLY A 247 14.07 -8.78 -57.00
C GLY A 247 13.71 -9.95 -56.06
N THR A 248 13.89 -11.19 -56.53
CA THR A 248 13.79 -12.40 -55.70
C THR A 248 14.93 -12.46 -54.67
N GLN A 249 14.65 -12.69 -53.38
CA GLN A 249 15.51 -13.53 -52.52
C GLN A 249 14.90 -13.95 -51.15
N THR A 250 14.91 -15.27 -50.99
CA THR A 250 15.03 -16.20 -49.84
C THR A 250 15.77 -15.78 -48.54
N ILE A 251 15.44 -16.51 -47.44
CA ILE A 251 16.29 -16.88 -46.26
C ILE A 251 16.55 -15.74 -45.24
N ASP A 252 16.60 -15.88 -43.89
CA ASP A 252 16.67 -17.01 -42.92
C ASP A 252 15.68 -16.80 -41.74
N GLN A 253 15.06 -17.83 -41.17
CA GLN A 253 15.42 -18.51 -39.90
C GLN A 253 15.77 -17.63 -38.68
N PHE A 254 15.06 -17.86 -37.57
CA PHE A 254 15.43 -17.41 -36.21
C PHE A 254 15.22 -18.60 -35.25
N GLU A 255 16.26 -18.96 -34.51
CA GLU A 255 16.35 -20.23 -33.76
C GLU A 255 15.69 -20.19 -32.37
N GLU A 256 15.22 -21.36 -31.91
CA GLU A 256 14.89 -21.62 -30.51
C GLU A 256 16.16 -21.76 -29.64
N PRO A 257 16.20 -21.25 -28.41
CA PRO A 257 17.27 -21.56 -27.47
C PRO A 257 17.00 -22.90 -26.76
N CYS A 258 17.79 -23.91 -27.11
CA CYS A 258 17.76 -25.24 -26.48
C CYS A 258 18.16 -25.25 -24.99
N TYR A 259 17.43 -26.07 -24.26
CA TYR A 259 17.75 -26.67 -22.96
C TYR A 259 19.11 -27.42 -23.01
N LEU A 260 19.92 -27.27 -21.96
CA LEU A 260 21.05 -28.17 -21.70
C LEU A 260 21.24 -28.41 -20.20
N SER A 261 21.37 -29.70 -19.86
CA SER A 261 21.52 -30.22 -18.50
C SER A 261 22.93 -30.73 -18.27
N ASN A 262 23.35 -30.77 -16.99
CA ASN A 262 24.36 -31.65 -16.38
C ASN A 262 25.72 -31.87 -17.08
N ILE A 263 26.80 -31.56 -16.37
CA ILE A 263 28.04 -32.35 -16.42
C ILE A 263 28.43 -32.71 -14.99
N SER A 264 28.77 -33.99 -14.78
CA SER A 264 29.10 -34.57 -13.48
C SER A 264 30.57 -34.37 -13.08
N GLU A 265 30.82 -34.71 -11.83
CA GLU A 265 32.12 -34.80 -11.14
C GLU A 265 33.22 -35.50 -11.94
N THR A 266 34.45 -34.99 -11.79
CA THR A 266 35.65 -35.86 -11.70
C THR A 266 36.64 -35.21 -10.73
N SER A 267 37.16 -36.02 -9.80
CA SER A 267 38.19 -35.65 -8.83
C SER A 267 39.58 -35.61 -9.47
N SER A 268 40.44 -34.66 -9.03
CA SER A 268 41.85 -34.93 -8.64
C SER A 268 42.60 -33.67 -8.16
N GLU A 269 43.22 -33.82 -6.98
CA GLU A 269 44.51 -33.30 -6.50
C GLU A 269 45.07 -31.89 -6.85
N THR A 270 45.38 -31.16 -5.76
CA THR A 270 46.46 -30.16 -5.55
C THR A 270 46.78 -29.10 -6.60
N TYR A 271 46.69 -27.81 -6.21
CA TYR A 271 47.86 -26.97 -5.92
C TYR A 271 47.42 -25.65 -5.23
N LEU A 272 48.22 -25.17 -4.27
CA LEU A 272 47.99 -23.89 -3.58
C LEU A 272 48.35 -22.70 -4.49
N HIS A 273 47.36 -21.89 -4.86
CA HIS A 273 47.61 -20.51 -5.30
C HIS A 273 46.61 -19.54 -4.67
N GLU A 274 47.09 -18.81 -3.68
CA GLU A 274 46.37 -17.73 -3.00
C GLU A 274 46.25 -16.51 -3.92
N THR A 275 45.29 -16.57 -4.85
CA THR A 275 44.95 -15.43 -5.71
C THR A 275 44.11 -14.43 -4.92
N GLN A 276 44.77 -13.43 -4.35
CA GLN A 276 44.08 -12.26 -3.79
C GLN A 276 43.17 -11.64 -4.86
N LYS A 277 41.84 -11.77 -4.67
CA LYS A 277 40.84 -11.10 -5.50
C LYS A 277 40.98 -9.59 -5.33
N LYS A 278 41.70 -8.93 -6.24
CA LYS A 278 41.73 -7.47 -6.33
C LYS A 278 40.31 -6.94 -6.46
N SER A 279 40.01 -5.92 -5.67
CA SER A 279 38.68 -5.31 -5.65
C SER A 279 38.39 -4.67 -6.99
N ILE A 280 37.22 -4.96 -7.56
CA ILE A 280 36.72 -4.37 -8.82
C ILE A 280 36.67 -2.83 -8.72
N PHE A 281 36.70 -2.27 -7.51
CA PHE A 281 36.66 -0.85 -7.23
C PHE A 281 38.02 -0.13 -7.18
N GLU A 282 39.16 -0.82 -7.34
CA GLU A 282 40.50 -0.16 -7.32
C GLU A 282 40.69 0.86 -8.45
N ASN A 283 39.93 0.74 -9.54
CA ASN A 283 39.98 1.63 -10.70
C ASN A 283 38.88 2.72 -10.73
N VAL A 284 38.16 2.94 -9.64
CA VAL A 284 37.22 4.08 -9.55
C VAL A 284 38.02 5.38 -9.51
N LYS A 285 38.20 5.99 -10.69
CA LYS A 285 38.89 7.27 -10.89
C LYS A 285 38.30 8.31 -9.94
N LYS A 286 39.15 8.86 -9.06
CA LYS A 286 38.75 9.85 -8.06
C LYS A 286 38.10 11.05 -8.73
N THR A 287 36.85 11.29 -8.34
CA THR A 287 36.18 12.60 -8.29
C THR A 287 36.35 13.51 -9.52
N VAL A 288 35.28 13.59 -10.32
CA VAL A 288 35.03 14.73 -11.21
C VAL A 288 35.24 16.02 -10.41
N LYS A 289 36.04 16.96 -10.93
CA LYS A 289 36.23 18.27 -10.30
C LYS A 289 34.85 18.91 -10.14
N CYS A 290 34.51 19.31 -8.92
CA CYS A 290 33.23 19.94 -8.63
C CYS A 290 33.07 21.17 -9.53
N SER A 291 31.98 21.21 -10.31
CA SER A 291 31.64 22.36 -11.15
C SER A 291 31.51 23.62 -10.30
N ASP A 292 31.73 24.77 -10.92
CA ASP A 292 31.74 26.04 -10.21
C ASP A 292 30.43 26.25 -9.43
N LYS A 293 30.54 26.68 -8.17
CA LYS A 293 29.38 26.72 -7.24
C LYS A 293 28.24 27.59 -7.78
N GLU A 294 28.59 28.64 -8.53
CA GLU A 294 27.66 29.54 -9.17
C GLU A 294 26.83 28.87 -10.29
N VAL A 295 27.42 27.92 -11.04
CA VAL A 295 26.71 27.12 -12.04
C VAL A 295 25.67 26.23 -11.37
N ILE A 296 26.08 25.53 -10.29
CA ILE A 296 25.20 24.64 -9.52
C ILE A 296 24.02 25.42 -8.92
N LEU A 297 24.27 26.60 -8.33
CA LEU A 297 23.22 27.45 -7.77
C LEU A 297 22.24 27.96 -8.83
N LYS A 298 22.74 28.31 -10.03
CA LYS A 298 21.89 28.73 -11.16
C LYS A 298 21.00 27.59 -11.65
N GLU A 299 21.53 26.37 -11.71
CA GLU A 299 20.80 25.18 -12.15
C GLU A 299 19.73 24.76 -11.14
N ILE A 300 20.03 24.82 -9.83
CA ILE A 300 19.04 24.64 -8.75
C ILE A 300 17.92 25.70 -8.86
N SER A 301 18.26 26.97 -9.07
CA SER A 301 17.28 28.06 -9.22
C SER A 301 16.33 27.82 -10.41
N ASN A 302 16.87 27.36 -11.55
CA ASN A 302 16.08 26.99 -12.72
C ASN A 302 15.14 25.80 -12.43
N LEU A 303 15.63 24.77 -11.73
CA LEU A 303 14.84 23.58 -11.36
C LEU A 303 13.67 23.94 -10.43
N VAL A 304 13.91 24.80 -9.43
CA VAL A 304 12.87 25.32 -8.53
C VAL A 304 11.83 26.13 -9.30
N HIS A 305 12.26 27.00 -10.23
CA HIS A 305 11.33 27.75 -11.07
C HIS A 305 10.47 26.84 -11.96
N LEU A 306 11.07 25.83 -12.60
CA LEU A 306 10.35 24.85 -13.42
C LEU A 306 9.33 24.05 -12.60
N THR A 307 9.70 23.64 -11.38
CA THR A 307 8.83 22.90 -10.46
C THR A 307 7.63 23.75 -10.02
N ASN A 308 7.85 25.01 -9.67
CA ASN A 308 6.78 25.95 -9.31
C ASN A 308 5.85 26.24 -10.50
N SER A 309 6.41 26.39 -11.71
CA SER A 309 5.63 26.60 -12.94
C SER A 309 4.73 25.40 -13.23
N HIS A 310 5.25 24.18 -13.11
CA HIS A 310 4.46 22.96 -13.32
C HIS A 310 3.38 22.76 -12.22
N PHE A 311 3.68 23.14 -10.98
CA PHE A 311 2.69 23.08 -9.90
C PHE A 311 1.48 23.99 -10.16
N GLU A 312 1.69 25.23 -10.60
CA GLU A 312 0.59 26.14 -10.96
C GLU A 312 -0.15 25.69 -12.23
N GLU A 313 0.53 25.06 -13.20
CA GLU A 313 -0.12 24.43 -14.36
C GLU A 313 -1.09 23.31 -13.94
N VAL A 314 -0.63 22.35 -13.12
CA VAL A 314 -1.46 21.24 -12.61
C VAL A 314 -2.64 21.76 -11.78
N LYS A 315 -2.43 22.82 -11.00
CA LYS A 315 -3.47 23.49 -10.21
C LYS A 315 -4.53 24.15 -11.10
N ASN A 316 -4.14 24.79 -12.20
CA ASN A 316 -5.07 25.36 -13.19
C ASN A 316 -5.85 24.26 -13.92
N GLN A 317 -5.19 23.19 -14.40
CA GLN A 317 -5.86 22.04 -15.03
C GLN A 317 -6.89 21.39 -14.09
N ASN A 318 -6.59 21.27 -12.80
CA ASN A 318 -7.53 20.78 -11.80
C ASN A 318 -8.73 21.73 -11.59
N ALA A 319 -8.53 23.04 -11.66
CA ALA A 319 -9.61 24.03 -11.57
C ALA A 319 -10.55 23.95 -12.79
N GLU A 320 -10.00 23.89 -14.01
CA GLU A 320 -10.74 23.70 -15.25
C GLU A 320 -11.52 22.38 -15.25
N HIS A 321 -10.91 21.28 -14.80
CA HIS A 321 -11.58 19.98 -14.69
C HIS A 321 -12.75 20.01 -13.71
N HIS A 322 -12.60 20.70 -12.57
CA HIS A 322 -13.67 20.87 -11.59
C HIS A 322 -14.83 21.73 -12.13
N GLU A 323 -14.54 22.79 -12.90
CA GLU A 323 -15.56 23.58 -13.57
C GLU A 323 -16.29 22.78 -14.66
N PHE A 324 -15.56 21.97 -15.44
CA PHE A 324 -16.15 21.04 -16.41
C PHE A 324 -17.13 20.07 -15.73
N ILE A 325 -16.75 19.45 -14.61
CA ILE A 325 -17.63 18.54 -13.85
C ILE A 325 -18.90 19.28 -13.36
N LYS A 326 -18.77 20.49 -12.81
CA LYS A 326 -19.94 21.30 -12.39
C LYS A 326 -20.91 21.56 -13.55
N ASN A 327 -20.39 21.92 -14.71
CA ASN A 327 -21.19 22.18 -15.90
C ASN A 327 -21.85 20.90 -16.45
N ALA A 328 -21.18 19.75 -16.37
CA ALA A 328 -21.76 18.45 -16.71
C ALA A 328 -22.92 18.06 -15.77
N VAL A 329 -22.72 18.14 -14.45
CA VAL A 329 -23.76 17.85 -13.44
C VAL A 329 -24.98 18.76 -13.63
N LYS A 330 -24.78 20.07 -13.80
CA LYS A 330 -25.86 21.03 -14.07
C LYS A 330 -26.62 20.71 -15.36
N THR A 331 -25.94 20.17 -16.37
CA THR A 331 -26.58 19.73 -17.63
C THR A 331 -27.43 18.49 -17.41
N GLU A 332 -26.96 17.51 -16.63
CA GLU A 332 -27.79 16.36 -16.24
C GLU A 332 -29.01 16.76 -15.42
N GLU A 333 -28.87 17.68 -14.45
CA GLU A 333 -29.98 18.19 -13.64
C GLU A 333 -31.06 18.83 -14.53
N ASN A 334 -30.66 19.66 -15.49
CA ASN A 334 -31.57 20.25 -16.47
C ASN A 334 -32.27 19.20 -17.34
N GLN A 335 -31.56 18.15 -17.78
CA GLN A 335 -32.14 17.05 -18.54
C GLN A 335 -33.16 16.24 -17.71
N ARG A 336 -32.83 15.94 -16.45
CA ARG A 336 -33.73 15.26 -15.50
C ARG A 336 -34.98 16.10 -15.24
N ALA A 337 -34.84 17.41 -15.05
CA ALA A 337 -35.97 18.33 -14.87
C ALA A 337 -36.87 18.39 -16.11
N ALA A 338 -36.30 18.45 -17.32
CA ALA A 338 -37.06 18.41 -18.56
C ALA A 338 -37.82 17.09 -18.75
N PHE A 339 -37.19 15.95 -18.43
CA PHE A 339 -37.81 14.63 -18.46
C PHE A 339 -38.97 14.51 -17.46
N LEU A 340 -38.78 14.93 -16.21
CA LEU A 340 -39.84 14.94 -15.18
C LEU A 340 -41.02 15.83 -15.57
N LYS A 341 -40.77 16.95 -16.26
CA LYS A 341 -41.84 17.80 -16.82
C LYS A 341 -42.67 17.06 -17.86
N LEU A 342 -42.03 16.37 -18.82
CA LEU A 342 -42.73 15.56 -19.82
C LEU A 342 -43.60 14.47 -19.17
N PHE A 343 -43.12 13.81 -18.12
CA PHE A 343 -43.91 12.84 -17.35
C PHE A 343 -45.10 13.49 -16.63
N SER A 344 -44.90 14.65 -16.00
CA SER A 344 -45.98 15.41 -15.35
C SER A 344 -47.09 15.78 -16.35
N ASP A 345 -46.71 16.25 -17.54
CA ASP A 345 -47.65 16.67 -18.57
C ASP A 345 -48.36 15.46 -19.23
N LEU A 346 -47.67 14.33 -19.39
CA LEU A 346 -48.29 13.06 -19.80
C LEU A 346 -49.34 12.58 -18.80
N VAL A 347 -49.02 12.55 -17.50
CA VAL A 347 -49.96 12.14 -16.43
C VAL A 347 -51.19 13.06 -16.36
N LYS A 348 -51.02 14.38 -16.51
CA LYS A 348 -52.14 15.33 -16.64
C LYS A 348 -53.01 15.03 -17.86
N SER A 349 -52.41 14.66 -19.00
CA SER A 349 -53.17 14.33 -20.22
C SER A 349 -54.03 13.07 -20.07
N VAL A 350 -53.52 12.04 -19.38
CA VAL A 350 -54.24 10.78 -19.14
C VAL A 350 -55.38 10.97 -18.14
N THR A 351 -55.10 11.63 -17.01
CA THR A 351 -56.12 11.91 -15.98
C THR A 351 -57.26 12.78 -16.50
N ASN A 352 -56.98 13.77 -17.35
CA ASN A 352 -58.01 14.60 -17.98
C ASN A 352 -58.86 13.85 -19.03
N LYS A 353 -58.32 12.83 -19.71
CA LYS A 353 -59.08 11.99 -20.66
C LYS A 353 -60.12 11.12 -19.94
N ASN A 354 -59.77 10.56 -18.79
CA ASN A 354 -60.69 9.69 -18.04
C ASN A 354 -61.89 10.46 -17.46
N LYS A 355 -61.70 11.71 -17.01
CA LYS A 355 -62.80 12.55 -16.52
C LYS A 355 -63.87 12.86 -17.57
N ARG A 356 -63.52 12.90 -18.86
CA ARG A 356 -64.46 13.18 -19.96
C ARG A 356 -65.26 11.97 -20.44
N LYS A 357 -65.01 10.77 -19.93
CA LYS A 357 -65.77 9.57 -20.28
C LYS A 357 -66.85 9.20 -19.28
N HIS A 358 -66.88 9.83 -18.11
CA HIS A 358 -67.82 9.48 -17.04
C HIS A 358 -69.02 10.42 -16.95
N SER A 359 -69.04 11.52 -17.73
CA SER A 359 -70.10 12.53 -17.72
C SER A 359 -71.29 12.20 -18.63
N ASP A 360 -71.15 11.23 -19.52
CA ASP A 360 -72.06 11.03 -20.65
C ASP A 360 -73.01 9.83 -20.42
N ASP A 361 -72.81 9.05 -19.34
CA ASP A 361 -73.60 7.85 -18.96
C ASP A 361 -74.61 8.11 -17.81
N GLU A 362 -74.73 9.34 -17.28
CA GLU A 362 -75.72 9.70 -16.22
C GLU A 362 -76.93 10.47 -16.79
N SER A 363 -77.38 10.14 -18.01
CA SER A 363 -78.49 10.82 -18.70
C SER A 363 -79.42 9.85 -19.43
N GLU A 364 -79.88 8.81 -18.72
CA GLU A 364 -80.99 7.93 -19.13
C GLU A 364 -81.90 7.58 -17.94
#